data_AF-A0A316WG22-F1
#
_entry.id   AF-A0A316WG22-F1
#
_cell.length_a   1.000
_cell.length_b   1.000
_cell.length_c   1.000
_cell.angle_alpha   90.00
_cell.angle_beta   90.00
_cell.angle_gamma   90.00
#
_symmetry.space_group_name_H-M   'P 1'
#
loop_
_entity.id
_entity.type
_entity.pdbx_description
1 polymer ?
#
loop_
_entity_poly.entity_id
_entity_poly.type
_entity_poly.pdbx_seq_one_letter_code
_entity_poly.pdbx_strand_id
1 'polypeptide(L)'
;MSDPTCLPFAFPSVRGKKLTAAFDGGRLTSDGGVLLLAQAAQRRGIAEKLAAVIPDRRDPSRVLHPLPEILLARILAIACGYEDADDLDHLRADPAFKLACGRLPDSGADLMSQPTVSRLENTPGLRDLIRLGRVLVDLYCASYAVPPAAVTLDIDDTCDVVHGQQQLSLFNAHHAERCFLPIHVYDTATSRPVAMILRPGKTPSGREVRGQLRRLVRATVSYTHL
;
A
#
# COMPACT_ATOMS: atom_id res chain seq x y z
N MET A 1 12.80 4.23 38.69
CA MET A 1 13.02 2.87 39.24
C MET A 1 11.66 2.40 39.71
N SER A 2 11.00 1.56 38.90
CA SER A 2 9.63 1.12 39.15
C SER A 2 9.67 -0.29 39.74
N ASP A 3 8.95 -0.46 40.83
CA ASP A 3 8.75 -1.70 41.56
C ASP A 3 8.15 -2.76 40.60
N PRO A 4 8.76 -3.96 40.42
CA PRO A 4 8.18 -4.96 39.54
C PRO A 4 6.84 -5.39 40.13
N THR A 5 5.75 -5.07 39.43
CA THR A 5 4.39 -5.46 39.81
C THR A 5 4.34 -6.97 40.03
N CYS A 6 4.44 -7.40 41.29
CA CYS A 6 4.49 -8.81 41.62
C CYS A 6 3.08 -9.36 41.41
N LEU A 7 2.92 -10.22 40.41
CA LEU A 7 1.64 -10.85 40.11
C LEU A 7 1.18 -11.65 41.33
N PRO A 8 -0.10 -11.57 41.74
CA PRO A 8 -0.62 -12.33 42.87
C PRO A 8 -0.69 -13.85 42.61
N PHE A 9 -0.33 -14.28 41.40
CA PHE A 9 -0.31 -15.67 40.98
C PHE A 9 0.84 -15.93 40.01
N ALA A 10 1.26 -17.19 39.91
CA ALA A 10 2.22 -17.64 38.90
C ALA A 10 1.48 -18.23 37.69
N PHE A 11 1.94 -17.91 36.48
CA PHE A 11 1.46 -18.60 35.30
C PHE A 11 2.11 -19.99 35.19
N PRO A 12 1.34 -21.06 34.92
CA PRO A 12 1.93 -22.36 34.64
C PRO A 12 2.76 -22.31 33.35
N SER A 13 3.87 -23.04 33.31
CA SER A 13 4.63 -23.18 32.07
C SER A 13 3.84 -23.99 31.04
N VAL A 14 3.82 -23.55 29.78
CA VAL A 14 3.19 -24.29 28.69
C VAL A 14 4.27 -25.03 27.92
N ARG A 15 4.28 -26.37 27.96
CA ARG A 15 5.29 -27.22 27.30
C ARG A 15 6.75 -26.80 27.60
N GLY A 16 7.02 -26.47 28.87
CA GLY A 16 8.34 -26.01 29.32
C GLY A 16 8.68 -24.56 28.97
N LYS A 17 7.75 -23.78 28.42
CA LYS A 17 7.92 -22.34 28.19
C LYS A 17 7.34 -21.54 29.35
N LYS A 18 8.15 -20.66 29.93
CA LYS A 18 7.74 -19.73 31.00
C LYS A 18 6.80 -18.68 30.41
N LEU A 19 5.65 -18.48 31.02
CA LEU A 19 4.79 -17.32 30.76
C LEU A 19 5.25 -16.15 31.63
N THR A 20 5.35 -14.97 31.03
CA THR A 20 5.67 -13.71 31.71
C THR A 20 4.59 -12.70 31.38
N ALA A 21 4.08 -11.97 32.37
CA ALA A 21 3.25 -10.80 32.17
C ALA A 21 3.88 -9.61 32.87
N ALA A 22 3.84 -8.47 32.20
CA ALA A 22 4.23 -7.18 32.72
C ALA A 22 3.12 -6.19 32.37
N PHE A 23 2.71 -5.37 33.34
CA PHE A 23 1.63 -4.38 33.16
C PHE A 23 2.17 -2.94 33.08
N ASP A 24 3.49 -2.80 33.13
CA ASP A 24 4.27 -1.57 33.04
C ASP A 24 5.12 -1.52 31.76
N GLY A 25 4.89 -2.45 30.81
CA GLY A 25 5.69 -2.62 29.59
C GLY A 25 5.65 -1.46 28.58
N GLY A 26 5.06 -0.33 28.95
CA GLY A 26 4.92 0.84 28.10
C GLY A 26 3.98 0.60 26.92
N ARG A 27 4.19 1.34 25.83
CA ARG A 27 3.44 1.17 24.59
C ARG A 27 4.01 -0.02 23.82
N LEU A 28 3.17 -1.02 23.57
CA LEU A 28 3.53 -2.22 22.80
C LEU A 28 2.95 -2.14 21.39
N THR A 29 3.54 -2.90 20.48
CA THR A 29 3.10 -3.05 19.09
C THR A 29 3.33 -4.49 18.64
N SER A 30 2.42 -5.01 17.83
CA SER A 30 2.59 -6.30 17.12
C SER A 30 3.23 -6.12 15.75
N ASP A 31 3.38 -4.86 15.30
CA ASP A 31 3.73 -4.49 13.93
C ASP A 31 5.15 -3.96 13.81
N GLY A 32 6.08 -4.41 14.66
CA GLY A 32 7.47 -3.90 14.66
C GLY A 32 8.17 -3.98 13.29
N GLY A 33 7.76 -4.92 12.43
CA GLY A 33 8.25 -5.06 11.05
C GLY A 33 7.89 -3.87 10.13
N VAL A 34 6.88 -3.08 10.48
CA VAL A 34 6.42 -1.92 9.69
C VAL A 34 7.53 -0.88 9.49
N LEU A 35 8.50 -0.79 10.40
CA LEU A 35 9.64 0.11 10.28
C LEU A 35 10.56 -0.25 9.10
N LEU A 36 10.71 -1.54 8.78
CA LEU A 36 11.47 -1.99 7.62
C LEU A 36 10.74 -1.63 6.31
N LEU A 37 9.43 -1.80 6.30
CA LEU A 37 8.57 -1.41 5.17
C LEU A 37 8.61 0.12 4.96
N ALA A 38 8.53 0.89 6.03
CA ALA A 38 8.64 2.35 6.00
C ALA A 38 9.99 2.80 5.43
N GLN A 39 11.09 2.19 5.87
CA GLN A 39 12.41 2.48 5.35
C GLN A 39 12.51 2.18 3.84
N ALA A 40 11.93 1.06 3.38
CA ALA A 40 11.89 0.72 1.96
C ALA A 40 11.05 1.73 1.15
N ALA A 41 9.88 2.11 1.66
CA ALA A 41 8.99 3.10 1.05
C ALA A 41 9.67 4.47 0.93
N GLN A 42 10.33 4.94 2.00
CA GLN A 42 11.06 6.20 2.06
C GLN A 42 12.24 6.24 1.08
N ARG A 43 13.03 5.15 0.99
CA ARG A 43 14.13 5.05 0.01
C ARG A 43 13.66 5.22 -1.44
N ARG A 44 12.40 4.89 -1.73
CA ARG A 44 11.80 5.03 -3.05
C ARG A 44 10.96 6.31 -3.20
N GLY A 45 10.69 7.03 -2.11
CA GLY A 45 9.81 8.19 -2.09
C GLY A 45 8.42 7.90 -2.67
N ILE A 46 7.91 6.68 -2.44
CA ILE A 46 6.71 6.18 -3.12
C ILE A 46 5.48 7.02 -2.77
N ALA A 47 5.30 7.35 -1.49
CA ALA A 47 4.15 8.10 -1.02
C ALA A 47 4.15 9.54 -1.53
N GLU A 48 5.32 10.19 -1.56
CA GLU A 48 5.49 11.55 -2.06
C GLU A 48 5.21 11.63 -3.57
N LYS A 49 5.73 10.68 -4.35
CA LYS A 49 5.52 10.63 -5.81
C LYS A 49 4.06 10.37 -6.15
N LEU A 50 3.38 9.49 -5.41
CA LEU A 50 1.95 9.24 -5.59
C LEU A 50 1.10 10.45 -5.17
N ALA A 51 1.41 11.07 -4.04
CA ALA A 51 0.72 12.27 -3.57
C ALA A 51 0.82 13.43 -4.58
N ALA A 52 1.97 13.60 -5.22
CA ALA A 52 2.22 14.70 -6.16
C ALA A 52 1.29 14.69 -7.39
N VAL A 53 0.68 13.54 -7.72
CA VAL A 53 -0.22 13.41 -8.87
C VAL A 53 -1.70 13.33 -8.50
N ILE A 54 -2.03 13.34 -7.21
CA ILE A 54 -3.40 13.38 -6.70
C ILE A 54 -3.76 14.84 -6.38
N PRO A 55 -4.86 15.37 -6.92
CA PRO A 55 -5.28 16.73 -6.63
C PRO A 55 -5.82 16.84 -5.19
N ASP A 56 -5.07 17.53 -4.32
CA ASP A 56 -5.56 17.87 -2.98
C ASP A 56 -6.40 19.14 -3.02
N ARG A 57 -7.73 18.99 -2.84
CA ARG A 57 -8.69 20.10 -2.87
C ARG A 57 -9.00 20.67 -1.49
N ARG A 58 -8.36 20.15 -0.44
CA ARG A 58 -8.56 20.61 0.93
C ARG A 58 -7.96 22.01 1.10
N ASP A 59 -8.54 22.81 1.98
CA ASP A 59 -7.95 24.08 2.41
C ASP A 59 -6.61 23.80 3.11
N PRO A 60 -5.46 24.25 2.56
CA PRO A 60 -4.14 23.95 3.11
C PRO A 60 -3.97 24.39 4.56
N SER A 61 -4.66 25.45 4.98
CA SER A 61 -4.61 25.96 6.37
C SER A 61 -5.28 25.03 7.39
N ARG A 62 -6.08 24.07 6.92
CA ARG A 62 -6.82 23.10 7.74
C ARG A 62 -6.30 21.68 7.60
N VAL A 63 -5.20 21.48 6.87
CA VAL A 63 -4.61 20.16 6.69
C VAL A 63 -3.74 19.80 7.89
N LEU A 64 -4.25 18.88 8.73
CA LEU A 64 -3.47 18.26 9.81
C LEU A 64 -2.59 17.11 9.31
N HIS A 65 -3.08 16.35 8.34
CA HIS A 65 -2.40 15.18 7.76
C HIS A 65 -2.08 15.43 6.29
N PRO A 66 -0.81 15.68 5.94
CA PRO A 66 -0.38 15.83 4.57
C PRO A 66 -0.71 14.58 3.75
N LEU A 67 -1.00 14.77 2.47
CA LEU A 67 -1.37 13.68 1.58
C LEU A 67 -0.32 12.54 1.50
N PRO A 68 0.99 12.81 1.42
CA PRO A 68 2.00 11.76 1.48
C PRO A 68 1.96 10.93 2.77
N GLU A 69 1.66 11.56 3.92
CA GLU A 69 1.56 10.85 5.21
C GLU A 69 0.36 9.89 5.21
N ILE A 70 -0.79 10.32 4.69
CA ILE A 70 -1.98 9.48 4.57
C ILE A 70 -1.71 8.28 3.65
N LEU A 71 -1.06 8.52 2.51
CA LEU A 71 -0.70 7.45 1.58
C LEU A 71 0.31 6.48 2.20
N LEU A 72 1.34 6.99 2.88
CA LEU A 72 2.34 6.15 3.53
C LEU A 72 1.69 5.26 4.60
N ALA A 73 0.92 5.84 5.51
CA ALA A 73 0.21 5.08 6.55
C ALA A 73 -0.69 4.00 5.94
N ARG A 74 -1.41 4.32 4.85
CA ARG A 74 -2.29 3.36 4.19
C ARG A 74 -1.53 2.24 3.47
N ILE A 75 -0.45 2.56 2.76
CA ILE A 75 0.41 1.56 2.11
C ILE A 75 0.99 0.59 3.15
N LEU A 76 1.44 1.12 4.29
CA LEU A 76 1.98 0.31 5.39
C LEU A 76 0.91 -0.58 6.02
N ALA A 77 -0.29 -0.06 6.25
CA ALA A 77 -1.42 -0.83 6.78
C ALA A 77 -1.76 -2.02 5.87
N ILE A 78 -1.87 -1.79 4.56
CA ILE A 78 -2.11 -2.87 3.57
C ILE A 78 -0.98 -3.91 3.64
N ALA A 79 0.28 -3.46 3.67
CA ALA A 79 1.43 -4.37 3.72
C ALA A 79 1.52 -5.18 5.03
N CYS A 80 0.91 -4.70 6.11
CA CYS A 80 0.78 -5.39 7.39
C CYS A 80 -0.49 -6.27 7.49
N GLY A 81 -1.34 -6.32 6.45
CA GLY A 81 -2.55 -7.15 6.43
C GLY A 81 -3.82 -6.46 6.96
N TYR A 82 -3.84 -5.13 6.93
CA TYR A 82 -4.98 -4.30 7.32
C TYR A 82 -5.64 -3.64 6.10
N GLU A 83 -5.87 -4.41 5.03
CA GLU A 83 -6.42 -3.91 3.77
C GLU A 83 -7.89 -3.47 3.83
N ASP A 84 -8.69 -3.96 4.76
CA ASP A 84 -10.09 -3.53 4.95
C ASP A 84 -10.24 -2.14 5.60
N ALA A 85 -9.15 -1.65 6.20
CA ALA A 85 -9.04 -0.39 6.92
C ALA A 85 -9.80 -0.32 8.26
N ASP A 86 -10.39 -1.40 8.77
CA ASP A 86 -11.22 -1.37 9.98
C ASP A 86 -10.39 -1.05 11.24
N ASP A 87 -9.15 -1.52 11.28
CA ASP A 87 -8.24 -1.30 12.42
C ASP A 87 -7.55 0.07 12.42
N LEU A 88 -7.76 0.92 11.41
CA LEU A 88 -7.02 2.19 11.30
C LEU A 88 -7.28 3.16 12.47
N ASP A 89 -8.48 3.12 13.07
CA ASP A 89 -8.77 3.94 14.24
C ASP A 89 -8.03 3.46 15.51
N HIS A 90 -7.59 2.20 15.54
CA HIS A 90 -6.68 1.68 16.55
C HIS A 90 -5.22 1.97 16.18
N LEU A 91 -4.81 1.60 14.96
CA LEU A 91 -3.44 1.73 14.45
C LEU A 91 -2.95 3.17 14.40
N ARG A 92 -3.84 4.17 14.31
CA ARG A 92 -3.44 5.58 14.33
C ARG A 92 -2.67 5.99 15.58
N ALA A 93 -2.91 5.29 16.70
CA ALA A 93 -2.18 5.51 17.93
C ALA A 93 -0.95 4.59 18.02
N ASP A 94 -0.88 3.45 17.33
CA ASP A 94 0.18 2.45 17.48
C ASP A 94 1.60 3.08 17.39
N PRO A 95 2.51 2.75 18.33
CA PRO A 95 3.82 3.40 18.40
C PRO A 95 4.71 3.10 17.19
N ALA A 96 4.64 1.90 16.58
CA ALA A 96 5.43 1.57 15.40
C ALA A 96 4.89 2.27 14.14
N PHE A 97 3.57 2.34 13.97
CA PHE A 97 2.95 3.09 12.86
C PHE A 97 3.23 4.59 12.95
N LYS A 98 3.16 5.19 14.16
CA LYS A 98 3.56 6.58 14.37
C LYS A 98 5.02 6.80 13.96
N LEU A 99 5.94 5.96 14.45
CA LEU A 99 7.36 6.03 14.09
C LEU A 99 7.59 5.85 12.58
N ALA A 100 6.92 4.88 11.96
CA ALA A 100 7.00 4.62 10.53
C ALA A 100 6.59 5.83 9.66
N CYS A 101 5.65 6.63 10.16
CA CYS A 101 5.21 7.88 9.54
C CYS A 101 5.95 9.13 10.06
N GLY A 102 7.07 8.95 10.77
CA GLY A 102 7.91 10.06 11.24
C GLY A 102 7.35 10.82 12.45
N ARG A 103 6.44 10.22 13.22
CA ARG A 103 5.87 10.81 14.44
C ARG A 103 6.44 10.17 15.69
N LEU A 104 6.61 10.98 16.73
CA LEU A 104 7.01 10.48 18.04
C LEU A 104 5.89 9.59 18.62
N PRO A 105 6.22 8.41 19.15
CA PRO A 105 5.21 7.45 19.61
C PRO A 105 4.42 7.98 20.82
N ASP A 106 5.09 8.69 21.74
CA ASP A 106 4.48 9.13 22.99
C ASP A 106 3.89 10.55 22.92
N SER A 107 4.62 11.50 22.31
CA SER A 107 4.26 12.92 22.29
C SER A 107 3.76 13.43 20.94
N GLY A 108 3.95 12.67 19.87
CA GLY A 108 3.47 13.03 18.55
C GLY A 108 1.95 12.87 18.47
N ALA A 109 1.29 13.68 17.64
CA ALA A 109 -0.13 13.48 17.35
C ALA A 109 -0.37 12.11 16.73
N ASP A 110 -1.53 11.51 16.99
CA ASP A 110 -1.94 10.27 16.34
C ASP A 110 -2.15 10.47 14.84
N LEU A 111 -1.96 9.41 14.05
CA LEU A 111 -2.20 9.44 12.60
C LEU A 111 -3.67 9.74 12.27
N MET A 112 -3.96 9.81 10.98
CA MET A 112 -5.30 10.08 10.48
C MET A 112 -6.27 8.95 10.87
N SER A 113 -7.54 9.28 11.07
CA SER A 113 -8.60 8.31 11.32
C SER A 113 -9.01 7.54 10.05
N GLN A 114 -9.68 6.41 10.23
CA GLN A 114 -10.21 5.58 9.14
C GLN A 114 -11.04 6.41 8.13
N PRO A 115 -11.99 7.28 8.54
CA PRO A 115 -12.78 8.05 7.58
C PRO A 115 -11.97 9.10 6.80
N THR A 116 -10.80 9.48 7.30
CA THR A 116 -9.88 10.37 6.58
C THR A 116 -9.19 9.62 5.44
N VAL A 117 -8.80 8.36 5.67
CA VAL A 117 -8.23 7.48 4.64
C VAL A 117 -9.28 7.17 3.57
N SER A 118 -10.49 6.75 3.95
CA SER A 118 -11.53 6.39 2.97
C SER A 118 -11.92 7.58 2.08
N ARG A 119 -12.00 8.80 2.63
CA ARG A 119 -12.23 10.01 1.83
C ARG A 119 -11.12 10.24 0.80
N LEU A 120 -9.87 9.99 1.20
CA LEU A 120 -8.76 10.07 0.25
C LEU A 120 -8.90 9.02 -0.85
N GLU A 121 -9.14 7.74 -0.52
CA GLU A 121 -9.24 6.67 -1.52
C GLU A 121 -10.35 6.91 -2.55
N ASN A 122 -11.41 7.61 -2.16
CA ASN A 122 -12.53 7.99 -3.02
C ASN A 122 -12.32 9.33 -3.76
N THR A 123 -11.21 10.04 -3.55
CA THR A 123 -10.93 11.33 -4.19
C THR A 123 -10.43 11.22 -5.64
N PRO A 124 -9.47 10.34 -5.99
CA PRO A 124 -8.94 10.23 -7.35
C PRO A 124 -9.99 9.88 -8.39
N GLY A 125 -10.03 10.63 -9.50
CA GLY A 125 -10.79 10.26 -10.68
C GLY A 125 -9.98 9.40 -11.66
N LEU A 126 -10.61 8.98 -12.77
CA LEU A 126 -9.96 8.17 -13.81
C LEU A 126 -8.64 8.76 -14.32
N ARG A 127 -8.56 10.09 -14.48
CA ARG A 127 -7.33 10.76 -14.94
C ARG A 127 -6.20 10.68 -13.91
N ASP A 128 -6.55 10.74 -12.63
CA ASP A 128 -5.60 10.67 -11.53
C ASP A 128 -5.11 9.22 -11.37
N LEU A 129 -6.00 8.22 -11.51
CA LEU A 129 -5.62 6.80 -11.56
C LEU A 129 -4.63 6.50 -12.70
N ILE A 130 -4.83 7.10 -13.89
CA ILE A 130 -3.87 6.97 -15.00
C ILE A 130 -2.51 7.59 -14.64
N ARG A 131 -2.49 8.72 -13.93
CA ARG A 131 -1.24 9.36 -13.48
C ARG A 131 -0.54 8.54 -12.41
N LEU A 132 -1.28 7.99 -11.45
CA LEU A 132 -0.76 7.06 -10.44
C LEU A 132 -0.12 5.83 -11.10
N GLY A 133 -0.78 5.26 -12.12
CA GLY A 133 -0.19 4.17 -12.90
C GLY A 133 1.13 4.54 -13.59
N ARG A 134 1.29 5.80 -14.03
CA ARG A 134 2.57 6.28 -14.58
C ARG A 134 3.65 6.42 -13.51
N VAL A 135 3.30 6.85 -12.31
CA VAL A 135 4.23 6.90 -11.17
C VAL A 135 4.82 5.52 -10.87
N LEU A 136 4.02 4.44 -10.97
CA LEU A 136 4.53 3.07 -10.81
C LEU A 136 5.56 2.71 -11.89
N VAL A 137 5.29 3.07 -13.15
CA VAL A 137 6.24 2.88 -14.26
C VAL A 137 7.50 3.70 -14.05
N ASP A 138 7.40 4.96 -13.62
CA ASP A 138 8.53 5.83 -13.33
C ASP A 138 9.39 5.27 -12.18
N LEU A 139 8.76 4.73 -11.13
CA LEU A 139 9.45 4.05 -10.02
C LEU A 139 10.21 2.81 -10.50
N TYR A 140 9.60 2.04 -11.40
CA TYR A 140 10.24 0.91 -12.05
C TYR A 140 11.44 1.34 -12.90
N CYS A 141 11.28 2.34 -13.77
CA CYS A 141 12.37 2.85 -14.60
C CYS A 141 13.52 3.40 -13.74
N ALA A 142 13.20 4.18 -12.69
CA ALA A 142 14.16 4.71 -11.72
C ALA A 142 14.87 3.63 -10.88
N SER A 143 14.38 2.39 -10.91
CA SER A 143 15.01 1.29 -10.17
C SER A 143 16.28 0.75 -10.84
N TYR A 144 16.54 1.11 -12.10
CA TYR A 144 17.76 0.78 -12.82
C TYR A 144 18.83 1.86 -12.58
N ALA A 145 20.04 1.43 -12.23
CA ALA A 145 21.18 2.35 -12.16
C ALA A 145 21.63 2.80 -13.57
N VAL A 146 21.51 1.89 -14.54
CA VAL A 146 21.78 2.14 -15.97
C VAL A 146 20.62 1.53 -16.76
N PRO A 147 20.01 2.24 -17.72
CA PRO A 147 18.95 1.69 -18.55
C PRO A 147 19.42 0.41 -19.28
N PRO A 148 18.67 -0.70 -19.20
CA PRO A 148 19.00 -1.92 -19.90
C PRO A 148 18.78 -1.76 -21.41
N ALA A 149 19.53 -2.50 -22.24
CA ALA A 149 19.37 -2.49 -23.69
C ALA A 149 18.00 -3.01 -24.15
N ALA A 150 17.41 -3.94 -23.39
CA ALA A 150 16.07 -4.46 -23.59
C ALA A 150 15.47 -4.92 -22.25
N VAL A 151 14.15 -4.95 -22.17
CA VAL A 151 13.39 -5.55 -21.07
C VAL A 151 12.36 -6.51 -21.64
N THR A 152 12.12 -7.62 -20.94
CA THR A 152 11.04 -8.55 -21.25
C THR A 152 9.99 -8.41 -20.16
N LEU A 153 8.75 -8.17 -20.59
CA LEU A 153 7.63 -7.93 -19.69
C LEU A 153 6.68 -9.12 -19.72
N ASP A 154 6.41 -9.66 -18.54
CA ASP A 154 5.36 -10.63 -18.29
C ASP A 154 4.05 -9.89 -18.00
N ILE A 155 2.97 -10.26 -18.70
CA ILE A 155 1.72 -9.51 -18.71
C ILE A 155 0.56 -10.48 -18.68
N ASP A 156 0.01 -10.67 -17.48
CA ASP A 156 -1.09 -11.60 -17.25
C ASP A 156 -2.17 -10.94 -16.40
N ASP A 157 -3.41 -11.38 -16.56
CA ASP A 157 -4.45 -11.10 -15.56
C ASP A 157 -4.47 -12.16 -14.45
N THR A 158 -4.79 -11.71 -13.24
CA THR A 158 -4.96 -12.55 -12.06
C THR A 158 -6.40 -12.47 -11.58
N CYS A 159 -6.99 -13.59 -11.19
CA CYS A 159 -8.33 -13.61 -10.61
C CYS A 159 -8.30 -12.99 -9.20
N ASP A 160 -9.05 -11.91 -9.01
CA ASP A 160 -9.22 -11.25 -7.73
C ASP A 160 -10.69 -11.35 -7.31
N VAL A 161 -11.00 -12.36 -6.49
CA VAL A 161 -12.37 -12.70 -6.09
C VAL A 161 -12.92 -11.59 -5.19
N VAL A 162 -14.13 -11.14 -5.48
CA VAL A 162 -14.76 -10.07 -4.70
C VAL A 162 -15.76 -10.61 -3.70
N HIS A 163 -15.91 -9.88 -2.60
CA HIS A 163 -16.99 -10.08 -1.64
C HIS A 163 -17.99 -8.92 -1.73
N GLY A 164 -19.27 -9.22 -1.56
CA GLY A 164 -20.35 -8.23 -1.66
C GLY A 164 -20.64 -7.77 -3.10
N GLN A 165 -21.13 -6.53 -3.23
CA GLN A 165 -21.59 -5.96 -4.51
C GLN A 165 -20.70 -4.82 -4.98
N GLN A 166 -19.40 -5.09 -5.12
CA GLN A 166 -18.44 -4.08 -5.56
C GLN A 166 -18.68 -3.67 -7.02
N GLN A 167 -18.55 -2.38 -7.31
CA GLN A 167 -18.75 -1.85 -8.66
C GLN A 167 -17.79 -2.49 -9.66
N LEU A 168 -18.27 -2.81 -10.86
CA LEU A 168 -17.50 -3.45 -11.95
C LEU A 168 -17.00 -4.87 -11.65
N SER A 169 -17.35 -5.46 -10.52
CA SER A 169 -17.17 -6.90 -10.31
C SER A 169 -18.13 -7.67 -11.21
N LEU A 170 -17.60 -8.55 -12.05
CA LEU A 170 -18.37 -9.32 -13.03
C LEU A 170 -18.18 -10.81 -12.78
N PHE A 171 -19.20 -11.60 -13.11
CA PHE A 171 -19.06 -13.05 -13.10
C PHE A 171 -18.17 -13.48 -14.26
N ASN A 172 -17.17 -14.31 -13.97
CA ASN A 172 -16.25 -14.87 -14.95
C ASN A 172 -16.44 -16.39 -15.04
N ALA A 173 -16.89 -16.90 -16.18
CA ALA A 173 -17.18 -18.32 -16.35
C ALA A 173 -15.94 -19.23 -16.30
N HIS A 174 -14.74 -18.73 -16.64
CA HIS A 174 -13.50 -19.51 -16.55
C HIS A 174 -13.09 -19.75 -15.10
N HIS A 175 -13.24 -18.75 -14.25
CA HIS A 175 -12.93 -18.87 -12.81
C HIS A 175 -14.12 -19.36 -11.98
N ALA A 176 -15.33 -19.40 -12.56
CA ALA A 176 -16.58 -19.70 -11.86
C ALA A 176 -16.87 -18.77 -10.66
N GLU A 177 -16.34 -17.55 -10.69
CA GLU A 177 -16.40 -16.61 -9.57
C GLU A 177 -16.85 -15.22 -10.03
N ARG A 178 -17.32 -14.39 -9.07
CA ARG A 178 -17.43 -12.95 -9.29
C ARG A 178 -16.14 -12.29 -8.87
N CYS A 179 -15.47 -11.64 -9.82
CA CYS A 179 -14.11 -11.15 -9.61
C CYS A 179 -13.82 -9.85 -10.36
N PHE A 180 -12.65 -9.29 -10.06
CA PHE A 180 -11.87 -8.48 -10.97
C PHE A 180 -10.83 -9.36 -11.70
N LEU A 181 -10.35 -8.86 -12.83
CA LEU A 181 -9.22 -9.46 -13.57
C LEU A 181 -8.12 -8.42 -13.77
N PRO A 182 -7.50 -7.91 -12.68
CA PRO A 182 -6.40 -6.97 -12.78
C PRO A 182 -5.28 -7.54 -13.65
N ILE A 183 -4.74 -6.71 -14.56
CA ILE A 183 -3.50 -7.05 -15.28
C ILE A 183 -2.33 -6.68 -14.40
N HIS A 184 -1.45 -7.63 -14.17
CA HIS A 184 -0.16 -7.43 -13.53
C HIS A 184 0.93 -7.43 -14.60
N VAL A 185 1.86 -6.48 -14.48
CA VAL A 185 3.00 -6.39 -15.37
C VAL A 185 4.29 -6.45 -14.57
N TYR A 186 5.14 -7.42 -14.89
CA TYR A 186 6.42 -7.63 -14.25
C TYR A 186 7.57 -7.64 -15.27
N ASP A 187 8.73 -7.14 -14.87
CA ASP A 187 9.97 -7.42 -15.57
C ASP A 187 10.44 -8.84 -15.22
N THR A 188 10.61 -9.69 -16.23
CA THR A 188 10.93 -11.12 -16.01
C THR A 188 12.32 -11.34 -15.46
N ALA A 189 13.29 -10.48 -15.80
CA ALA A 189 14.68 -10.64 -15.40
C ALA A 189 14.90 -10.27 -13.92
N THR A 190 14.14 -9.30 -13.41
CA THR A 190 14.30 -8.74 -12.06
C THR A 190 13.13 -9.02 -11.12
N SER A 191 12.03 -9.58 -11.64
CA SER A 191 10.75 -9.76 -10.96
C SER A 191 10.17 -8.46 -10.38
N ARG A 192 10.60 -7.31 -10.90
CA ARG A 192 10.15 -6.00 -10.42
C ARG A 192 8.75 -5.70 -10.97
N PRO A 193 7.81 -5.23 -10.13
CA PRO A 193 6.52 -4.77 -10.61
C PRO A 193 6.70 -3.50 -11.44
N VAL A 194 6.00 -3.46 -12.58
CA VAL A 194 6.05 -2.33 -13.53
C VAL A 194 4.75 -1.53 -13.46
N ALA A 195 3.62 -2.22 -13.54
CA ALA A 195 2.29 -1.61 -13.47
C ALA A 195 1.23 -2.63 -13.06
N MET A 196 0.22 -2.16 -12.34
CA MET A 196 -1.00 -2.92 -12.02
C MET A 196 -2.20 -2.16 -12.58
N ILE A 197 -3.09 -2.85 -13.29
CA ILE A 197 -4.24 -2.24 -13.96
C ILE A 197 -5.50 -3.00 -13.56
N LEU A 198 -6.27 -2.44 -12.62
CA LEU A 198 -7.55 -2.99 -12.22
C LEU A 198 -8.52 -3.02 -13.41
N ARG A 199 -9.21 -4.15 -13.59
CA ARG A 199 -10.19 -4.34 -14.65
C ARG A 199 -11.41 -5.11 -14.15
N PRO A 200 -12.58 -4.88 -14.78
CA PRO A 200 -13.73 -5.76 -14.57
C PRO A 200 -13.38 -7.22 -14.86
N GLY A 201 -14.05 -8.16 -14.18
CA GLY A 201 -13.86 -9.61 -14.31
C GLY A 201 -14.28 -10.24 -15.65
N LYS A 202 -14.05 -9.56 -16.77
CA LYS A 202 -14.29 -10.05 -18.13
C LYS A 202 -12.97 -10.20 -18.89
N THR A 203 -12.92 -11.16 -19.81
CA THR A 203 -11.83 -11.26 -20.79
C THR A 203 -11.70 -9.94 -21.58
N PRO A 204 -10.49 -9.39 -21.71
CA PRO A 204 -10.31 -8.13 -22.41
C PRO A 204 -10.42 -8.35 -23.92
N SER A 205 -10.97 -7.37 -24.63
CA SER A 205 -10.87 -7.32 -26.09
C SER A 205 -9.43 -7.00 -26.50
N GLY A 206 -9.02 -7.45 -27.69
CA GLY A 206 -7.70 -7.09 -28.25
C GLY A 206 -7.47 -5.57 -28.35
N ARG A 207 -8.54 -4.77 -28.50
CA ARG A 207 -8.46 -3.30 -28.48
C ARG A 207 -8.12 -2.76 -27.09
N GLU A 208 -8.70 -3.32 -26.03
CA GLU A 208 -8.39 -2.97 -24.63
C GLU A 208 -6.93 -3.32 -24.32
N VAL A 209 -6.50 -4.55 -24.63
CA VAL A 209 -5.11 -5.01 -24.44
C VAL A 209 -4.13 -4.10 -25.16
N ARG A 210 -4.33 -3.88 -26.48
CA ARG A 210 -3.47 -2.99 -27.28
C ARG A 210 -3.42 -1.57 -26.71
N GLY A 211 -4.54 -1.08 -26.18
CA GLY A 211 -4.64 0.23 -25.55
C GLY A 211 -3.75 0.35 -24.31
N GLN A 212 -3.74 -0.66 -23.44
CA GLN A 212 -2.91 -0.70 -22.24
C GLN A 212 -1.43 -0.84 -22.58
N LEU A 213 -1.07 -1.80 -23.45
CA LEU A 213 0.30 -2.01 -23.91
C LEU A 213 0.90 -0.75 -24.53
N ARG A 214 0.13 -0.06 -25.39
CA ARG A 214 0.59 1.19 -26.00
C ARG A 214 0.85 2.29 -24.97
N ARG A 215 0.06 2.36 -23.89
CA ARG A 215 0.28 3.34 -22.81
C ARG A 215 1.54 3.02 -22.03
N LEU A 216 1.73 1.74 -21.69
CA LEU A 216 2.90 1.24 -20.98
C LEU A 216 4.19 1.50 -21.75
N VAL A 217 4.25 1.08 -23.02
CA VAL A 217 5.43 1.28 -23.88
C VAL A 217 5.77 2.76 -24.05
N ARG A 218 4.76 3.63 -24.19
CA ARG A 218 5.01 5.08 -24.28
C ARG A 218 5.58 5.64 -22.99
N ALA A 219 5.11 5.18 -21.83
CA ALA A 219 5.60 5.64 -20.54
C ALA A 219 7.06 5.20 -20.31
N THR A 220 7.42 3.97 -20.65
CA THR A 220 8.80 3.46 -20.50
C THR A 220 9.77 4.12 -21.48
N VAL A 221 9.40 4.28 -22.76
CA VAL A 221 10.28 4.89 -23.78
C VAL A 221 10.52 6.38 -23.53
N SER A 222 9.52 7.10 -22.99
CA SER A 222 9.69 8.52 -22.65
C SER A 222 10.71 8.73 -21.52
N TYR A 223 10.96 7.70 -20.70
CA TYR A 223 11.93 7.74 -19.61
C TYR A 223 13.38 7.61 -20.11
N THR A 224 13.62 6.92 -21.23
CA THR A 224 14.96 6.72 -21.80
C THR A 224 15.54 7.97 -22.49
N HIS A 225 14.72 9.01 -22.64
CA HIS A 225 15.10 10.28 -23.28
C HIS A 225 15.21 11.46 -22.29
N LEU A 226 15.11 11.19 -20.98
CA LEU A 226 15.38 12.12 -19.88
C LEU A 226 16.72 11.75 -19.23
#